data_AF-A0A090LXY4-F1
#
_entry.id   AF-A0A090LXY4-F1
#
_cell.length_a   1.000
_cell.length_b   1.000
_cell.length_c   1.000
_cell.angle_alpha   90.00
_cell.angle_beta   90.00
_cell.angle_gamma   90.00
#
_symmetry.space_group_name_H-M   'P 1'
#
loop_
_entity.id
_entity.type
_entity.pdbx_description
1 polymer ?
#
loop_
_entity_poly.entity_id
_entity_poly.type
_entity_poly.pdbx_seq_one_letter_code
_entity_poly.pdbx_strand_id
1 'polypeptide(L)'
;MSGRQKKQTVEEQQAALKQREAAQARLVAAQQAAAAAAAVAGKRGDDGGHALTKDELQDMLKEFAPGLEFDSAVEDVLLEIVDDFVDTVLDHSLMLAKHRGSEEIEPKDVLMHLERQWDMYIPGYSGEEVRQYPQKRMDLHANRMAAVRRSVAAATAAQNEAKKQVKLAAERAAKKGGDAEGA
;
A
#
# COMPACT_ATOMS: atom_id res chain seq x y z
N MET A 1 52.80 -49.78 32.71
CA MET A 1 52.53 -48.97 31.50
C MET A 1 51.10 -49.13 30.94
N SER A 2 50.08 -49.49 31.74
CA SER A 2 48.76 -49.89 31.21
C SER A 2 47.60 -48.88 31.48
N GLY A 3 47.80 -47.87 32.32
CA GLY A 3 46.73 -46.95 32.74
C GLY A 3 46.39 -45.82 31.75
N ARG A 4 47.33 -45.40 30.90
CA ARG A 4 47.16 -44.23 30.01
C ARG A 4 46.29 -44.56 28.78
N GLN A 5 46.45 -45.76 28.23
CA GLN A 5 45.67 -46.23 27.07
C GLN A 5 44.20 -46.52 27.41
N LYS A 6 43.91 -46.96 28.65
CA LYS A 6 42.52 -47.16 29.11
C LYS A 6 41.76 -45.85 29.33
N LYS A 7 42.43 -44.74 29.67
CA LYS A 7 41.76 -43.43 29.80
C LYS A 7 41.39 -42.83 28.44
N GLN A 8 42.27 -42.93 27.45
CA GLN A 8 42.01 -42.39 26.11
C GLN A 8 40.82 -43.08 25.42
N THR A 9 40.70 -44.40 25.58
CA THR A 9 39.59 -45.17 24.98
C THR A 9 38.22 -44.85 25.60
N VAL A 10 38.17 -44.49 26.89
CA VAL A 10 36.91 -44.12 27.57
C VAL A 10 36.46 -42.70 27.21
N GLU A 11 37.39 -41.75 27.06
CA GLU A 11 37.06 -40.39 26.58
C GLU A 11 36.56 -40.40 25.13
N GLU A 12 37.15 -41.23 24.27
CA GLU A 12 36.69 -41.39 22.88
C GLU A 12 35.27 -41.99 22.82
N GLN A 13 34.97 -42.98 23.67
CA GLN A 13 33.63 -43.56 23.78
C GLN A 13 32.60 -42.55 24.31
N GLN A 14 32.98 -41.70 25.28
CA GLN A 14 32.10 -40.64 25.78
C GLN A 14 31.88 -39.53 24.75
N ALA A 15 32.91 -39.18 23.97
CA ALA A 15 32.78 -38.23 22.86
C ALA A 15 31.87 -38.79 21.75
N ALA A 16 32.00 -40.07 21.43
CA ALA A 16 31.13 -40.74 20.46
C ALA A 16 29.66 -40.80 20.92
N LEU A 17 29.41 -41.05 22.21
CA LEU A 17 28.05 -41.02 22.77
C LEU A 17 27.45 -39.61 22.74
N LYS A 18 28.23 -38.58 23.11
CA LYS A 18 27.79 -37.18 23.01
C LYS A 18 27.52 -36.75 21.57
N GLN A 19 28.34 -37.17 20.62
CA GLN A 19 28.11 -36.92 19.19
C GLN A 19 26.86 -37.64 18.69
N ARG A 20 26.59 -38.85 19.19
CA ARG A 20 25.40 -39.63 18.83
C ARG A 20 24.12 -39.05 19.43
N GLU A 21 24.16 -38.56 20.67
CA GLU A 21 23.07 -37.78 21.28
C GLU A 21 22.81 -36.49 20.52
N ALA A 22 23.85 -35.74 20.15
CA ALA A 22 23.71 -34.52 19.36
C ALA A 22 23.13 -34.80 17.96
N ALA A 23 23.52 -35.92 17.33
CA ALA A 23 22.96 -36.35 16.05
C ALA A 23 21.48 -36.78 16.19
N GLN A 24 21.12 -37.47 17.27
CA GLN A 24 19.74 -37.84 17.57
C GLN A 24 18.89 -36.60 17.88
N ALA A 25 19.39 -35.64 18.66
CA ALA A 25 18.72 -34.38 18.93
C ALA A 25 18.46 -33.58 17.65
N ARG A 26 19.42 -33.56 16.71
CA ARG A 26 19.24 -32.95 15.38
C ARG A 26 18.18 -33.66 14.54
N LEU A 27 18.13 -34.99 14.57
CA LEU A 27 17.08 -35.75 13.87
C LEU A 27 15.69 -35.50 14.47
N VAL A 28 15.58 -35.43 15.80
CA VAL A 28 14.30 -35.09 16.47
C VAL A 28 13.88 -33.66 16.15
N ALA A 29 14.79 -32.69 16.17
CA ALA A 29 14.50 -31.31 15.79
C ALA A 29 14.06 -31.20 14.31
N ALA A 30 14.72 -31.94 13.42
CA ALA A 30 14.33 -32.01 12.00
C ALA A 30 12.95 -32.67 11.81
N GLN A 31 12.65 -33.73 12.56
CA GLN A 31 11.32 -34.36 12.55
C GLN A 31 10.23 -33.43 13.11
N GLN A 32 10.52 -32.67 14.16
CA GLN A 32 9.59 -31.68 14.72
C GLN A 32 9.33 -30.53 13.74
N ALA A 33 10.36 -30.05 13.04
CA ALA A 33 10.21 -29.04 11.99
C ALA A 33 9.38 -29.57 10.80
N ALA A 34 9.60 -30.83 10.39
CA ALA A 34 8.82 -31.46 9.34
C ALA A 34 7.35 -31.67 9.75
N ALA A 35 7.09 -32.05 11.00
CA ALA A 35 5.73 -32.19 11.53
C ALA A 35 5.00 -30.84 11.61
N ALA A 36 5.70 -29.76 11.98
CA ALA A 36 5.14 -28.41 11.97
C ALA A 36 4.79 -27.94 10.55
N ALA A 37 5.66 -28.21 9.57
CA ALA A 37 5.38 -27.92 8.16
C ALA A 37 4.18 -28.72 7.63
N ALA A 38 4.06 -30.00 8.02
CA ALA A 38 2.93 -30.85 7.65
C ALA A 38 1.61 -30.39 8.30
N ALA A 39 1.63 -29.89 9.54
CA ALA A 39 0.45 -29.34 10.21
C ALA A 39 -0.06 -28.06 9.52
N VAL A 40 0.85 -27.19 9.06
CA VAL A 40 0.50 -26.00 8.27
C VAL A 40 -0.09 -26.39 6.91
N ALA A 41 0.45 -27.42 6.27
CA ALA A 41 -0.09 -27.95 5.02
C ALA A 41 -1.46 -28.64 5.21
N GLY A 42 -1.68 -29.31 6.34
CA GLY A 42 -2.94 -29.97 6.67
C GLY A 42 -4.10 -28.99 6.87
N LYS A 43 -3.84 -27.79 7.40
CA LYS A 43 -4.88 -26.77 7.56
C LYS A 43 -5.40 -26.26 6.21
N ARG A 44 -4.52 -26.04 5.23
CA ARG A 44 -4.90 -25.69 3.85
C ARG A 44 -5.77 -26.74 3.14
N GLY A 45 -5.79 -27.98 3.63
CA GLY A 45 -6.51 -29.09 3.01
C GLY A 45 -7.99 -29.20 3.43
N ASP A 46 -8.38 -28.60 4.56
CA ASP A 46 -9.76 -28.62 5.04
C ASP A 46 -10.58 -27.47 4.44
N ASP A 47 -9.91 -26.35 4.14
CA ASP A 47 -10.51 -25.08 3.74
C ASP A 47 -10.66 -24.93 2.21
N GLY A 48 -10.48 -26.00 1.45
CA GLY A 48 -10.49 -25.97 -0.02
C GLY A 48 -9.33 -25.20 -0.66
N GLY A 49 -8.35 -24.74 0.14
CA GLY A 49 -7.23 -23.92 -0.31
C GLY A 49 -7.50 -22.40 -0.28
N HIS A 50 -8.69 -21.98 0.18
CA HIS A 50 -9.06 -20.58 0.32
C HIS A 50 -8.30 -19.90 1.48
N ALA A 51 -8.13 -18.58 1.39
CA ALA A 51 -7.48 -17.77 2.41
C ALA A 51 -8.32 -17.65 3.70
N LEU A 52 -9.64 -17.84 3.60
CA LEU A 52 -10.58 -17.88 4.71
C LEU A 52 -11.39 -19.17 4.69
N THR A 53 -11.74 -19.66 5.88
CA THR A 53 -12.70 -20.76 5.98
C THR A 53 -14.13 -20.26 5.78
N LYS A 54 -15.02 -21.17 5.36
CA LYS A 54 -16.45 -20.86 5.18
C LYS A 54 -17.10 -20.42 6.50
N ASP A 55 -16.71 -21.02 7.62
CA ASP A 55 -17.20 -20.68 8.95
C ASP A 55 -16.76 -19.26 9.36
N GLU A 56 -15.49 -18.89 9.11
CA GLU A 56 -14.98 -17.53 9.38
C GLU A 56 -15.70 -16.47 8.53
N LEU A 57 -15.98 -16.77 7.26
CA LEU A 57 -16.75 -15.89 6.40
C LEU A 57 -18.17 -15.68 6.94
N GLN A 58 -18.85 -16.75 7.37
CA GLN A 58 -20.19 -16.67 7.93
C GLN A 58 -20.22 -15.86 9.23
N ASP A 59 -19.22 -16.04 10.09
CA ASP A 59 -19.13 -15.28 11.33
C ASP A 59 -18.88 -13.79 11.08
N MET A 60 -18.03 -13.45 10.10
CA MET A 60 -17.88 -12.07 9.62
C MET A 60 -19.20 -11.51 9.08
N LEU A 61 -19.91 -12.24 8.23
CA LEU A 61 -21.17 -11.79 7.64
C LEU A 61 -22.25 -11.53 8.71
N LYS A 62 -22.31 -12.34 9.78
CA LYS A 62 -23.23 -12.12 10.90
C LYS A 62 -22.92 -10.82 11.66
N GLU A 63 -21.64 -10.45 11.79
CA GLU A 63 -21.22 -9.22 12.45
C GLU A 63 -21.53 -7.97 11.59
N PHE A 64 -21.21 -8.02 10.29
CA PHE A 64 -21.37 -6.87 9.40
C PHE A 64 -22.79 -6.69 8.83
N ALA A 65 -23.52 -7.78 8.63
CA ALA A 65 -24.86 -7.79 8.06
C ALA A 65 -25.83 -8.64 8.89
N PRO A 66 -26.14 -8.22 10.13
CA PRO A 66 -27.05 -8.96 10.98
C PRO A 66 -28.46 -9.02 10.34
N GLY A 67 -28.89 -10.22 9.97
CA GLY A 67 -30.23 -10.48 9.41
C GLY A 67 -30.29 -10.70 7.90
N LEU A 68 -29.17 -10.69 7.18
CA LEU A 68 -29.09 -11.22 5.82
C LEU A 68 -28.65 -12.69 5.86
N GLU A 69 -29.44 -13.58 5.26
CA GLU A 69 -29.00 -14.95 4.95
C GLU A 69 -28.40 -14.97 3.55
N PHE A 70 -27.20 -15.52 3.43
CA PHE A 70 -26.51 -15.71 2.15
C PHE A 70 -26.69 -17.15 1.68
N ASP A 71 -26.90 -17.33 0.38
CA ASP A 71 -26.93 -18.68 -0.22
C ASP A 71 -25.49 -19.20 -0.36
N SER A 72 -25.32 -20.52 -0.29
CA SER A 72 -24.01 -21.18 -0.40
C SER A 72 -23.28 -20.77 -1.68
N ALA A 73 -23.98 -20.62 -2.80
CA ALA A 73 -23.35 -20.21 -4.06
C ALA A 73 -22.77 -18.79 -4.02
N VAL A 74 -23.35 -17.90 -3.21
CA VAL A 74 -22.83 -16.54 -3.01
C VAL A 74 -21.63 -16.55 -2.07
N GLU A 75 -21.67 -17.37 -1.02
CA GLU A 75 -20.53 -17.57 -0.12
C GLU A 75 -19.31 -18.09 -0.89
N ASP A 76 -19.50 -19.03 -1.82
CA ASP A 76 -18.40 -19.59 -2.61
C ASP A 76 -17.78 -18.52 -3.55
N VAL A 77 -18.59 -17.62 -4.12
CA VAL A 77 -18.09 -16.47 -4.92
C VAL A 77 -17.36 -15.45 -4.04
N LEU A 78 -17.85 -15.21 -2.83
CA LEU A 78 -17.17 -14.31 -1.89
C LEU A 78 -15.80 -14.86 -1.48
N LEU A 79 -15.67 -16.18 -1.28
CA LEU A 79 -14.38 -16.82 -1.03
C LEU A 79 -13.41 -16.64 -2.19
N GLU A 80 -13.87 -16.81 -3.44
CA GLU A 80 -13.05 -16.56 -4.64
C GLU A 80 -12.59 -15.10 -4.72
N ILE A 81 -13.48 -14.14 -4.44
CA ILE A 81 -13.12 -12.71 -4.42
C ILE A 81 -12.09 -12.40 -3.32
N VAL A 82 -12.19 -13.05 -2.16
CA VAL A 82 -11.22 -12.88 -1.07
C VAL A 82 -9.86 -13.42 -1.47
N ASP A 83 -9.80 -14.57 -2.13
CA ASP A 83 -8.54 -15.13 -2.63
C ASP A 83 -7.89 -14.22 -3.66
N ASP A 84 -8.66 -13.77 -4.66
CA ASP A 84 -8.21 -12.82 -5.67
C ASP A 84 -7.69 -11.51 -5.03
N PHE A 85 -8.36 -11.04 -3.98
CA PHE A 85 -7.93 -9.87 -3.23
C PHE A 85 -6.57 -10.11 -2.56
N VAL A 86 -6.41 -11.23 -1.85
CA VAL A 86 -5.16 -11.58 -1.16
C VAL A 86 -4.01 -11.72 -2.15
N ASP A 87 -4.23 -12.43 -3.26
CA ASP A 87 -3.22 -12.62 -4.30
C ASP A 87 -2.81 -11.29 -4.95
N THR A 88 -3.79 -10.43 -5.26
CA THR A 88 -3.51 -9.10 -5.81
C THR A 88 -2.69 -8.24 -4.83
N VAL A 89 -3.06 -8.22 -3.55
CA VAL A 89 -2.33 -7.47 -2.52
C VAL A 89 -0.91 -8.00 -2.37
N LEU A 90 -0.72 -9.32 -2.37
CA LEU A 90 0.58 -9.96 -2.24
C LEU A 90 1.47 -9.69 -3.46
N ASP A 91 0.95 -9.80 -4.68
CA ASP A 91 1.71 -9.55 -5.91
C ASP A 91 2.23 -8.11 -5.97
N HIS A 92 1.37 -7.15 -5.62
CA HIS A 92 1.78 -5.75 -5.56
C HIS A 92 2.78 -5.48 -4.43
N SER A 93 2.60 -6.11 -3.28
CA SER A 93 3.54 -5.98 -2.15
C SER A 93 4.91 -6.57 -2.50
N LEU A 94 4.93 -7.72 -3.18
CA LEU A 94 6.15 -8.33 -3.70
C LEU A 94 6.84 -7.46 -4.76
N MET A 95 6.08 -6.82 -5.65
CA MET A 95 6.63 -5.86 -6.61
C MET A 95 7.27 -4.65 -5.92
N LEU A 96 6.66 -4.13 -4.85
CA LEU A 96 7.22 -3.04 -4.05
C LEU A 96 8.47 -3.47 -3.28
N ALA A 97 8.47 -4.68 -2.73
CA ALA A 97 9.65 -5.24 -2.05
C ALA A 97 10.84 -5.38 -2.99
N LYS A 98 10.59 -5.90 -4.19
CA LYS A 98 11.59 -5.95 -5.26
C LYS A 98 12.04 -4.55 -5.69
N HIS A 99 11.13 -3.57 -5.73
CA HIS A 99 11.47 -2.20 -6.12
C HIS A 99 12.43 -1.52 -5.11
N ARG A 100 12.33 -1.83 -3.80
CA ARG A 100 13.32 -1.36 -2.82
C ARG A 100 14.62 -2.18 -2.79
N GLY A 101 14.67 -3.28 -3.55
CA GLY A 101 15.80 -4.21 -3.57
C GLY A 101 15.87 -5.13 -2.35
N SER A 102 14.74 -5.36 -1.68
CA SER A 102 14.63 -6.29 -0.56
C SER A 102 14.09 -7.64 -1.02
N GLU A 103 14.58 -8.73 -0.45
CA GLU A 103 14.07 -10.09 -0.70
C GLU A 103 12.94 -10.49 0.26
N GLU A 104 12.69 -9.69 1.30
CA GLU A 104 11.64 -9.93 2.29
C GLU A 104 10.49 -8.94 2.10
N ILE A 105 9.24 -9.40 2.28
CA ILE A 105 8.07 -8.51 2.28
C ILE A 105 7.99 -7.81 3.64
N GLU A 106 7.91 -6.48 3.63
CA GLU A 106 7.70 -5.68 4.83
C GLU A 106 6.25 -5.20 4.93
N PRO A 107 5.74 -4.93 6.14
CA PRO A 107 4.38 -4.39 6.32
C PRO A 107 4.13 -3.08 5.54
N LYS A 108 5.18 -2.32 5.24
CA LYS A 108 5.13 -1.08 4.46
C LYS A 108 4.70 -1.30 3.01
N ASP A 109 5.07 -2.45 2.42
CA ASP A 109 4.72 -2.76 1.03
C ASP A 109 3.21 -2.96 0.91
N VAL A 110 2.66 -3.74 1.84
CA VAL A 110 1.24 -4.03 1.95
C VAL A 110 0.46 -2.74 2.23
N LEU A 111 0.91 -1.98 3.24
CA LEU A 111 0.24 -0.74 3.64
C LEU A 111 0.18 0.27 2.48
N MET A 112 1.27 0.44 1.74
CA MET A 112 1.28 1.37 0.61
C MET A 112 0.32 0.95 -0.52
N HIS A 113 0.15 -0.35 -0.75
CA HIS A 113 -0.82 -0.82 -1.74
C HIS A 113 -2.27 -0.62 -1.27
N LEU A 114 -2.56 -0.91 0.01
CA LEU A 114 -3.89 -0.72 0.59
C LEU A 114 -4.32 0.75 0.62
N GLU A 115 -3.43 1.67 1.01
CA GLU A 115 -3.75 3.10 1.06
C GLU A 115 -3.93 3.71 -0.33
N ARG A 116 -3.13 3.30 -1.33
CA ARG A 116 -3.16 3.93 -2.66
C ARG A 116 -4.19 3.34 -3.61
N GLN A 117 -4.44 2.04 -3.54
CA GLN A 117 -5.32 1.34 -4.48
C GLN A 117 -6.70 1.08 -3.89
N TRP A 118 -6.76 0.75 -2.60
CA TRP A 118 -8.00 0.36 -1.93
C TRP A 118 -8.61 1.47 -1.07
N ASP A 119 -7.89 2.60 -0.90
CA ASP A 119 -8.26 3.70 0.00
C ASP A 119 -8.57 3.22 1.43
N MET A 120 -7.87 2.15 1.85
CA MET A 120 -8.00 1.56 3.17
C MET A 120 -6.92 2.11 4.11
N TYR A 121 -7.33 2.60 5.28
CA TYR A 121 -6.43 3.08 6.31
C TYR A 121 -6.45 2.16 7.52
N ILE A 122 -5.29 1.60 7.89
CA ILE A 122 -5.13 0.71 9.04
C ILE A 122 -4.52 1.48 10.22
N PRO A 123 -5.29 1.77 11.29
CA PRO A 123 -4.75 2.44 12.47
C PRO A 123 -3.64 1.62 13.13
N GLY A 124 -2.59 2.28 13.62
CA GLY A 124 -1.51 1.65 14.37
C GLY A 124 -0.40 1.00 13.53
N TYR A 125 -0.60 0.84 12.22
CA TYR A 125 0.42 0.36 11.27
C TYR A 125 1.11 1.48 10.48
N SER A 126 0.54 2.68 10.47
CA SER A 126 1.01 3.87 9.74
C SER A 126 2.17 4.64 10.41
N GLY A 127 2.92 3.97 11.30
CA GLY A 127 3.97 4.61 12.12
C GLY A 127 5.26 4.97 11.36
N GLU A 128 5.51 4.38 10.20
CA GLU A 128 6.65 4.76 9.36
C GLU A 128 6.15 5.41 8.08
N GLU A 129 6.19 6.75 8.14
CA GLU A 129 5.91 7.72 7.09
C GLU A 129 6.03 7.13 5.67
N VAL A 130 4.89 6.89 5.00
CA VAL A 130 4.84 7.24 3.57
C VAL A 130 5.06 8.74 3.55
N ARG A 131 6.34 9.14 3.56
CA ARG A 131 6.78 10.52 3.55
C ARG A 131 6.03 11.15 2.41
N GLN A 132 5.02 11.97 2.72
CA GLN A 132 4.33 12.76 1.72
C GLN A 132 5.43 13.60 1.12
N TYR A 133 5.94 13.19 -0.04
CA TYR A 133 6.96 13.95 -0.72
C TYR A 133 6.31 15.30 -0.96
N PRO A 134 6.82 16.38 -0.33
CA PRO A 134 6.25 17.69 -0.56
C PRO A 134 6.24 17.86 -2.06
N GLN A 135 5.05 18.16 -2.62
CA GLN A 135 4.88 18.44 -4.03
C GLN A 135 6.06 19.32 -4.45
N LYS A 136 7.00 18.76 -5.23
CA LYS A 136 8.20 19.50 -5.63
C LYS A 136 7.67 20.73 -6.34
N ARG A 137 7.80 21.88 -5.69
CA ARG A 137 7.37 23.14 -6.26
C ARG A 137 8.28 23.37 -7.46
N MET A 138 7.79 23.00 -8.64
CA MET A 138 8.57 23.15 -9.86
C MET A 138 8.65 24.64 -10.13
N ASP A 139 9.82 25.24 -9.88
CA ASP A 139 10.02 26.69 -10.02
C ASP A 139 9.70 27.18 -11.43
N LEU A 140 9.91 26.33 -12.45
CA LEU A 140 9.46 26.55 -13.83
C LEU A 140 7.95 26.69 -13.95
N HIS A 141 7.17 25.81 -13.30
CA HIS A 141 5.71 25.89 -13.34
C HIS A 141 5.21 27.12 -12.57
N ALA A 142 5.81 27.42 -11.41
CA ALA A 142 5.49 28.62 -10.64
C ALA A 142 5.77 29.91 -11.44
N ASN A 143 6.92 29.98 -12.11
CA ASN A 143 7.28 31.11 -12.98
C ASN A 143 6.35 31.21 -14.19
N ARG A 144 5.97 30.07 -14.81
CA ARG A 144 4.98 30.04 -15.89
C ARG A 144 3.64 30.58 -15.43
N MET A 145 3.15 30.12 -14.27
CA MET A 145 1.88 30.59 -13.70
C MET A 145 1.91 32.09 -13.35
N ALA A 146 3.03 32.60 -12.82
CA ALA A 146 3.19 34.02 -12.56
C ALA A 146 3.20 34.85 -13.86
N ALA A 147 3.86 34.38 -14.91
CA ALA A 147 3.84 35.03 -16.23
C ALA A 147 2.43 35.06 -16.83
N VAL A 148 1.69 33.95 -16.75
CA VAL A 148 0.29 33.87 -17.20
C VAL A 148 -0.61 34.82 -16.39
N ARG A 149 -0.47 34.86 -15.05
CA ARG A 149 -1.24 35.79 -14.22
C ARG A 149 -0.95 37.25 -14.59
N ARG A 150 0.32 37.59 -14.86
CA ARG A 150 0.71 38.93 -15.31
C ARG A 150 0.14 39.29 -16.68
N SER A 151 0.19 38.37 -17.66
CA SER A 151 -0.35 38.64 -19.00
C SER A 151 -1.87 38.77 -18.97
N VAL A 152 -2.56 37.95 -18.18
CA VAL A 152 -4.03 38.06 -17.99
C VAL A 152 -4.39 39.37 -17.30
N ALA A 153 -3.68 39.77 -16.24
CA ALA A 153 -3.91 41.05 -15.57
C ALA A 153 -3.64 42.26 -16.47
N ALA A 154 -2.59 42.21 -17.29
CA ALA A 154 -2.29 43.26 -18.27
C ALA A 154 -3.38 43.33 -19.36
N ALA A 155 -3.87 42.18 -19.84
CA ALA A 155 -4.93 42.13 -20.83
C ALA A 155 -6.26 42.68 -20.28
N THR A 156 -6.63 42.36 -19.03
CA THR A 156 -7.85 42.88 -18.41
C THR A 156 -7.74 44.37 -18.10
N ALA A 157 -6.57 44.86 -17.67
CA ALA A 157 -6.31 46.29 -17.49
C ALA A 157 -6.43 47.05 -18.81
N ALA A 158 -5.83 46.55 -19.89
CA ALA A 158 -5.94 47.16 -21.22
C ALA A 158 -7.39 47.18 -21.74
N GLN A 159 -8.16 46.11 -21.50
CA GLN A 159 -9.59 46.09 -21.84
C GLN A 159 -10.40 47.12 -21.04
N ASN A 160 -10.08 47.32 -19.76
CA ASN A 160 -10.75 48.31 -18.91
C ASN A 160 -10.40 49.75 -19.33
N GLU A 161 -9.14 50.00 -19.70
CA GLU A 161 -8.71 51.29 -20.22
C GLU A 161 -9.35 51.60 -21.58
N ALA A 162 -9.43 50.63 -22.49
CA ALA A 162 -10.13 50.78 -23.77
C ALA A 162 -11.62 51.10 -23.57
N LYS A 163 -12.30 50.39 -22.66
CA LYS A 163 -13.70 50.69 -22.30
C LYS A 163 -13.88 52.09 -21.72
N LYS A 164 -12.94 52.55 -20.88
CA LYS A 164 -12.94 53.91 -20.32
C LYS A 164 -12.77 54.97 -21.41
N GLN A 165 -11.85 54.74 -22.35
CA GLN A 165 -11.62 55.65 -23.48
C GLN A 165 -12.84 55.75 -24.40
N VAL A 166 -13.50 54.62 -24.70
CA VAL A 166 -14.75 54.60 -25.48
C VAL A 166 -15.86 55.39 -24.76
N LYS A 167 -16.01 55.22 -23.44
CA LYS A 167 -17.01 55.96 -22.65
C LYS A 167 -16.74 57.47 -22.67
N LEU A 168 -15.49 57.89 -22.47
CA LEU A 168 -15.08 59.30 -22.52
C LEU A 168 -15.25 59.89 -23.92
N ALA A 169 -14.98 59.13 -24.98
CA ALA A 169 -15.20 59.56 -26.36
C ALA A 169 -16.69 59.71 -26.67
N ALA A 170 -17.54 58.79 -26.19
CA ALA A 170 -18.99 58.89 -26.32
C ALA A 170 -19.55 60.11 -25.56
N GLU A 171 -19.06 60.40 -24.36
CA GLU A 171 -19.44 61.58 -23.58
C GLU A 171 -19.03 62.90 -24.26
N ARG A 172 -17.83 62.95 -24.84
CA ARG A 172 -17.37 64.12 -25.62
C ARG A 172 -18.17 64.32 -26.91
N ALA A 173 -18.57 63.25 -27.58
CA ALA A 173 -19.42 63.31 -28.77
C ALA A 173 -20.83 63.81 -28.43
N ALA A 174 -21.41 63.35 -27.32
CA ALA A 174 -22.71 63.83 -26.84
C ALA A 174 -22.69 65.33 -26.51
N LYS A 175 -21.58 65.84 -25.95
CA LYS A 175 -21.44 67.27 -25.63
C LYS A 175 -21.27 68.15 -26.87
N LYS A 176 -20.64 67.64 -27.94
CA LYS A 176 -20.43 68.37 -29.20
C LYS A 176 -21.69 68.47 -30.07
N GLY A 177 -22.70 67.63 -29.82
CA GLY A 177 -24.01 67.71 -30.48
C GLY A 177 -24.96 68.77 -29.91
N GLY A 178 -24.62 69.40 -28.78
CA GLY A 178 -25.49 70.36 -28.09
C GLY A 178 -25.32 71.83 -28.51
N ASP A 179 -24.26 72.18 -29.23
CA ASP A 179 -23.93 73.59 -29.59
C ASP A 179 -24.29 73.96 -31.05
N ALA A 180 -25.15 73.18 -31.73
CA ALA A 180 -25.57 73.45 -33.12
C ALA A 180 -27.04 73.91 -33.26
N GLU A 181 -27.73 74.25 -32.17
CA GLU A 181 -29.11 74.77 -32.18
C GLU A 181 -29.16 76.11 -31.43
N GLY A 182 -28.54 77.13 -32.02
CA GLY A 182 -28.45 78.46 -31.44
C GLY A 182 -27.90 79.49 -32.43
N ALA A 183 -28.58 79.64 -33.57
CA ALA A 183 -28.47 80.79 -34.46
C ALA A 183 -29.86 81.10 -35.02
#